data_AF-A0A9X8CG88-F1
#
_entry.id   AF-A0A9X8CG88-F1
#
_cell.length_a   1.000
_cell.length_b   1.000
_cell.length_c   1.000
_cell.angle_alpha   90.00
_cell.angle_beta   90.00
_cell.angle_gamma   90.00
#
_symmetry.space_group_name_H-M   'P 1'
#
loop_
_entity.id
_entity.type
_entity.pdbx_description
1 polymer ?
#
loop_
_entity_poly.entity_id
_entity_poly.type
_entity_poly.pdbx_seq_one_letter_code
_entity_poly.pdbx_strand_id
1 'polypeptide(L)'
;MIYKDPDIILKALQFSSIIFYSAYLSTLFNEQNGYWILITSVAILGGENMGDIKICSHQRLIGSIVGLVLGVILINLYLPKIIIYLSVVLLNIGVVFFIPRNYAIANFFTNPQILLLSTLNSTSVNLLIVPYRLLTTLISVFIVLILMYLFDYGLSISKKQY
;
A
#
# COMPACT_ATOMS: atom_id res chain seq x y z
N MET A 1 -4.86 -4.39 31.42
CA MET A 1 -4.90 -4.70 29.98
C MET A 1 -3.54 -5.16 29.47
N ILE A 2 -2.44 -4.43 29.72
CA ILE A 2 -1.06 -4.85 29.35
C ILE A 2 -0.61 -6.14 30.04
N TYR A 3 -1.00 -6.35 31.31
CA TYR A 3 -0.66 -7.56 32.06
C TYR A 3 -1.34 -8.85 31.53
N LYS A 4 -2.38 -8.70 30.70
CA LYS A 4 -3.18 -9.84 30.22
C LYS A 4 -2.57 -10.49 28.97
N ASP A 5 -1.89 -9.70 28.14
CA ASP A 5 -1.22 -10.13 26.91
C ASP A 5 0.12 -9.37 26.71
N PRO A 6 1.23 -9.86 27.28
CA PRO A 6 2.54 -9.20 27.15
C PRO A 6 3.05 -9.13 25.71
N ASP A 7 2.54 -10.00 24.82
CA ASP A 7 2.88 -10.05 23.38
C ASP A 7 2.53 -8.75 22.64
N ILE A 8 1.63 -7.91 23.19
CA ILE A 8 1.27 -6.62 22.62
C ILE A 8 2.49 -5.70 22.51
N ILE A 9 3.39 -5.72 23.50
CA ILE A 9 4.59 -4.87 23.51
C ILE A 9 5.52 -5.27 22.37
N LEU A 10 5.71 -6.57 22.15
CA LEU A 10 6.54 -7.09 21.07
C LEU A 10 5.95 -6.73 19.69
N LYS A 11 4.64 -6.93 19.51
CA LYS A 11 3.96 -6.55 18.27
C LYS A 11 4.04 -5.04 18.00
N ALA A 12 3.85 -4.22 19.03
CA ALA A 12 3.98 -2.76 18.90
C ALA A 12 5.40 -2.35 18.49
N LEU A 13 6.43 -2.95 19.11
CA LEU A 13 7.83 -2.74 18.75
C LEU A 13 8.07 -3.12 17.28
N GLN A 14 7.63 -4.31 16.87
CA GLN A 14 7.76 -4.80 15.50
C GLN A 14 7.12 -3.84 14.49
N PHE A 15 5.86 -3.45 14.71
CA PHE A 15 5.14 -2.55 13.81
C PHE A 15 5.80 -1.17 13.76
N SER A 16 6.27 -0.66 14.91
CA SER A 16 7.00 0.61 14.96
C SER A 16 8.29 0.55 14.14
N SER A 17 9.05 -0.55 14.20
CA SER A 17 10.26 -0.74 13.39
C SER A 17 9.92 -0.76 11.90
N ILE A 18 8.90 -1.51 11.48
CA ILE A 18 8.48 -1.59 10.07
C ILE A 18 8.08 -0.22 9.53
N ILE A 19 7.27 0.52 10.30
CA ILE A 19 6.83 1.88 9.94
C ILE A 19 8.03 2.82 9.87
N PHE A 20 8.96 2.74 10.83
CA PHE A 20 10.17 3.55 10.84
C PHE A 20 11.03 3.32 9.59
N TYR A 21 11.34 2.07 9.25
CA TYR A 21 12.10 1.75 8.04
C TYR A 21 11.36 2.17 6.76
N SER A 22 10.03 2.02 6.72
CA SER A 22 9.21 2.44 5.58
C SER A 22 9.20 3.96 5.42
N ALA A 23 9.13 4.70 6.52
CA ALA A 23 9.20 6.17 6.52
C ALA A 23 10.59 6.65 6.11
N TYR A 24 11.65 6.00 6.60
CA TYR A 24 13.02 6.30 6.20
C TYR A 24 13.23 6.06 4.70
N LEU A 25 12.77 4.94 4.15
CA LEU A 25 12.86 4.70 2.71
C LEU A 25 11.98 5.65 1.90
N SER A 26 10.83 6.05 2.42
CA SER A 26 9.99 7.08 1.80
C SER A 26 10.74 8.40 1.57
N THR A 27 11.63 8.82 2.47
CA THR A 27 12.39 10.07 2.29
C THR A 27 13.49 9.94 1.24
N LEU A 28 14.09 8.76 1.09
CA LEU A 28 15.08 8.51 0.03
C LEU A 28 14.47 8.55 -1.38
N PHE A 29 13.20 8.17 -1.51
CA PHE A 29 12.47 8.12 -2.78
C PHE A 29 11.54 9.33 -2.99
N ASN A 30 11.80 10.47 -2.34
CA ASN A 30 10.86 11.60 -2.32
C ASN A 30 10.46 12.11 -3.71
N GLU A 31 11.42 12.19 -4.65
CA GLU A 31 11.16 12.63 -6.04
C GLU A 31 10.31 11.63 -6.85
N GLN A 32 10.19 10.38 -6.40
CA GLN A 32 9.49 9.29 -7.08
C GLN A 32 8.15 8.96 -6.42
N ASN A 33 7.54 9.91 -5.72
CA ASN A 33 6.36 9.69 -4.88
C ASN A 33 6.61 8.66 -3.76
N GLY A 34 7.77 8.74 -3.12
CA GLY A 34 8.22 7.82 -2.06
C GLY A 34 7.27 7.69 -0.87
N TYR A 35 6.41 8.68 -0.61
CA TYR A 35 5.35 8.63 0.41
C TYR A 35 4.43 7.42 0.28
N TRP A 36 4.27 6.87 -0.93
CA TRP A 36 3.52 5.65 -1.16
C TRP A 36 4.13 4.41 -0.51
N ILE A 37 5.44 4.42 -0.24
CA ILE A 37 6.10 3.34 0.48
C ILE A 37 5.48 3.22 1.87
N LEU A 38 5.49 4.33 2.62
CA LEU A 38 4.94 4.39 3.96
C LEU A 38 3.43 4.04 3.99
N ILE A 39 2.63 4.67 3.12
CA ILE A 39 1.18 4.43 3.07
C ILE A 39 0.88 2.96 2.76
N THR A 40 1.63 2.35 1.83
CA THR A 40 1.44 0.95 1.47
C THR A 40 1.85 0.02 2.61
N SER A 41 2.98 0.29 3.27
CA SER A 41 3.42 -0.52 4.41
C SER A 41 2.41 -0.50 5.55
N VAL A 42 1.95 0.68 5.97
CA VAL A 42 0.94 0.83 7.04
C VAL A 42 -0.32 0.04 6.71
N ALA A 43 -0.73 0.10 5.45
CA ALA A 43 -1.98 -0.53 5.06
C ALA A 43 -1.87 -2.05 4.88
N ILE A 44 -0.67 -2.59 4.57
CA ILE A 44 -0.39 -4.03 4.64
C ILE A 44 -0.41 -4.50 6.11
N LEU A 45 0.16 -3.71 7.03
CA LEU A 45 0.16 -4.01 8.48
C LEU A 45 -1.22 -3.94 9.12
N GLY A 46 -2.25 -3.47 8.40
CA GLY A 46 -3.64 -3.56 8.85
C GLY A 46 -4.16 -5.00 8.97
N GLY A 47 -3.45 -5.99 8.40
CA GLY A 47 -3.70 -7.40 8.70
C GLY A 47 -3.32 -7.74 10.13
N GLU A 48 -4.27 -8.24 10.92
CA GLU A 48 -4.08 -8.47 12.36
C GLU A 48 -3.09 -9.61 12.66
N ASN A 49 -2.93 -10.55 11.72
CA ASN A 49 -2.04 -11.71 11.83
C ASN A 49 -1.17 -11.90 10.58
N MET A 50 -0.17 -12.78 10.69
CA MET A 50 0.76 -13.08 9.59
C MET A 50 0.07 -13.64 8.34
N GLY A 51 -0.98 -14.43 8.51
CA GLY A 51 -1.80 -14.91 7.39
C GLY A 51 -2.45 -13.75 6.63
N ASP A 52 -3.07 -12.84 7.37
CA ASP A 52 -3.74 -11.67 6.81
C ASP A 52 -2.76 -10.72 6.12
N ILE A 53 -1.59 -10.47 6.73
CA ILE A 53 -0.54 -9.64 6.13
C ILE A 53 -0.03 -10.22 4.80
N LYS A 54 0.11 -11.54 4.69
CA LYS A 54 0.50 -12.20 3.43
C LYS A 54 -0.60 -12.07 2.38
N ILE A 55 -1.85 -12.30 2.77
CA ILE A 55 -3.01 -12.14 1.89
C ILE A 55 -3.10 -10.68 1.39
N CYS A 56 -3.02 -9.71 2.30
CA CYS A 56 -3.02 -8.28 1.98
C CYS A 56 -1.86 -7.90 1.06
N SER A 57 -0.65 -8.43 1.29
CA SER A 57 0.51 -8.20 0.43
C SER A 57 0.26 -8.69 -1.00
N HIS A 58 -0.27 -9.91 -1.15
CA HIS A 58 -0.58 -10.48 -2.46
C HIS A 58 -1.70 -9.71 -3.17
N GLN A 59 -2.78 -9.41 -2.44
CA GLN A 59 -3.89 -8.59 -2.90
C GLN A 59 -3.44 -7.18 -3.32
N ARG A 60 -2.49 -6.59 -2.60
CA ARG A 60 -1.91 -5.27 -2.93
C ARG A 60 -1.14 -5.32 -4.23
N LEU A 61 -0.34 -6.36 -4.48
CA LEU A 61 0.40 -6.51 -5.74
C LEU A 61 -0.56 -6.66 -6.93
N ILE A 62 -1.52 -7.57 -6.84
CA ILE A 62 -2.49 -7.82 -7.92
C ILE A 62 -3.37 -6.59 -8.15
N GLY A 63 -3.97 -6.06 -7.09
CA GLY A 63 -4.81 -4.86 -7.16
C GLY A 63 -4.04 -3.68 -7.71
N SER A 64 -2.74 -3.56 -7.39
CA SER A 64 -1.92 -2.49 -7.93
C SER A 64 -1.72 -2.60 -9.44
N ILE A 65 -1.35 -3.79 -9.92
CA ILE A 65 -1.14 -4.03 -11.36
C ILE A 65 -2.43 -3.79 -12.13
N VAL A 66 -3.54 -4.41 -11.72
CA VAL A 66 -4.82 -4.29 -12.43
C VAL A 66 -5.33 -2.84 -12.39
N GLY A 67 -5.26 -2.18 -11.24
CA GLY A 67 -5.67 -0.78 -11.10
C GLY A 67 -4.84 0.18 -11.94
N LEU A 68 -3.52 -0.04 -12.05
CA LEU A 68 -2.65 0.77 -12.91
C LEU A 68 -2.96 0.56 -14.39
N VAL A 69 -3.19 -0.69 -14.82
CA VAL A 69 -3.60 -0.98 -16.20
C VAL A 69 -4.89 -0.25 -16.55
N LEU A 70 -5.89 -0.29 -15.65
CA LEU A 70 -7.12 0.46 -15.86
C LEU A 70 -6.91 1.96 -15.88
N GLY A 71 -6.07 2.51 -15.00
CA GLY A 71 -5.77 3.94 -14.99
C GLY A 71 -5.11 4.40 -16.29
N VAL A 72 -4.18 3.60 -16.83
CA VAL A 72 -3.56 3.86 -18.14
C VAL A 72 -4.60 3.82 -19.25
N ILE A 73 -5.51 2.83 -19.26
CA ILE A 73 -6.60 2.77 -20.25
C ILE A 73 -7.46 4.04 -20.17
N LEU A 74 -7.88 4.45 -18.98
CA LEU A 74 -8.72 5.64 -18.77
C LEU A 74 -8.03 6.94 -19.23
N ILE A 75 -6.72 7.06 -19.01
CA ILE A 75 -5.92 8.19 -19.50
C ILE A 75 -5.91 8.23 -21.04
N ASN A 76 -5.76 7.08 -21.69
CA ASN A 76 -5.70 6.99 -23.16
C ASN A 76 -7.04 7.24 -23.86
N LEU A 77 -8.15 7.34 -23.12
CA LEU A 77 -9.47 7.69 -23.66
C LEU A 77 -9.64 9.20 -23.91
N TYR A 78 -8.64 10.03 -23.58
CA TYR A 78 -8.65 11.49 -23.78
C TYR A 78 -9.97 12.16 -23.35
N LEU A 79 -10.48 11.72 -22.18
CA LEU A 79 -11.77 12.16 -21.67
C LEU A 79 -11.74 13.67 -21.33
N PRO A 80 -12.85 14.39 -21.53
CA PRO A 80 -12.97 15.78 -21.07
C PRO A 80 -12.86 15.85 -19.55
N LYS A 81 -12.28 16.95 -19.03
CA LYS A 81 -11.96 17.11 -17.60
C LYS A 81 -13.15 16.83 -16.68
N ILE A 82 -14.37 17.21 -17.07
CA ILE A 82 -15.59 16.96 -16.29
C ILE A 82 -15.86 15.47 -16.07
N ILE A 83 -15.61 14.62 -17.09
CA ILE A 83 -15.77 13.17 -16.99
C ILE A 83 -14.67 12.57 -16.12
N ILE A 84 -13.45 13.12 -16.18
CA ILE A 84 -12.36 12.70 -15.30
C ILE A 84 -12.70 12.99 -13.83
N TYR A 85 -13.22 14.18 -13.51
CA TYR A 85 -13.67 14.52 -12.15
C TYR A 85 -14.75 13.55 -11.65
N LEU A 86 -15.78 13.31 -12.47
CA LEU A 86 -16.85 12.34 -12.12
C LEU A 86 -16.29 10.94 -11.90
N SER A 87 -15.37 10.50 -12.76
CA SER A 87 -14.70 9.20 -12.63
C SER A 87 -13.91 9.11 -11.33
N VAL A 88 -13.14 10.15 -10.96
CA VAL A 88 -12.40 10.20 -9.69
C VAL A 88 -13.34 10.09 -8.49
N VAL A 89 -14.49 10.78 -8.51
CA VAL A 89 -15.50 10.69 -7.45
C VAL A 89 -16.07 9.27 -7.35
N LEU A 90 -16.44 8.67 -8.47
CA LEU A 90 -16.96 7.29 -8.49
C LEU A 90 -15.93 6.28 -8.00
N LEU A 91 -14.68 6.41 -8.42
CA LEU A 91 -13.58 5.58 -7.94
C LEU A 91 -13.38 5.76 -6.43
N ASN A 92 -13.45 6.99 -5.92
CA ASN A 92 -13.31 7.29 -4.49
C ASN A 92 -14.43 6.65 -3.66
N ILE A 93 -15.67 6.70 -4.13
CA ILE A 93 -16.81 5.99 -3.51
C ILE A 93 -16.50 4.49 -3.44
N GLY A 94 -15.98 3.92 -4.52
CA GLY A 94 -15.51 2.54 -4.56
C GLY A 94 -14.45 2.27 -3.47
N VAL A 95 -13.41 3.09 -3.39
CA VAL A 95 -12.36 2.97 -2.36
C VAL A 95 -12.97 2.94 -0.96
N VAL A 96 -13.77 3.95 -0.59
CA VAL A 96 -14.35 4.07 0.76
C VAL A 96 -15.26 2.88 1.08
N PHE A 97 -16.07 2.44 0.12
CA PHE A 97 -16.99 1.32 0.30
C PHE A 97 -16.27 -0.02 0.48
N PHE A 98 -15.18 -0.24 -0.26
CA PHE A 98 -14.46 -1.52 -0.26
C PHE A 98 -13.34 -1.61 0.78
N ILE A 99 -12.80 -0.49 1.29
CA ILE A 99 -11.77 -0.49 2.35
C ILE A 99 -12.13 -1.44 3.51
N PRO A 100 -13.32 -1.37 4.13
CA PRO A 100 -13.66 -2.23 5.27
C PRO A 100 -14.05 -3.65 4.88
N ARG A 101 -14.30 -3.93 3.59
CA ARG A 101 -14.87 -5.22 3.12
C ARG A 101 -13.85 -6.09 2.42
N ASN A 102 -13.07 -5.51 1.52
CA ASN A 102 -12.06 -6.22 0.74
C ASN A 102 -10.97 -5.26 0.30
N TYR A 103 -9.82 -5.41 0.96
CA TYR A 103 -8.68 -4.54 0.77
C TYR A 103 -8.09 -4.61 -0.65
N ALA A 104 -8.16 -5.77 -1.31
CA ALA A 104 -7.74 -5.92 -2.72
C ALA A 104 -8.53 -5.00 -3.65
N ILE A 105 -9.86 -4.99 -3.46
CA ILE A 105 -10.79 -4.27 -4.30
C ILE A 105 -10.64 -2.76 -4.08
N ALA A 106 -10.41 -2.32 -2.85
CA ALA A 106 -10.11 -0.92 -2.57
C ALA A 106 -8.85 -0.42 -3.32
N ASN A 107 -7.79 -1.24 -3.35
CA ASN A 107 -6.53 -0.87 -4.01
C ASN A 107 -6.66 -0.79 -5.53
N PHE A 108 -7.46 -1.69 -6.10
CA PHE A 108 -7.83 -1.66 -7.50
C PHE A 108 -8.45 -0.32 -7.91
N PHE A 109 -9.33 0.26 -7.07
CA PHE A 109 -9.92 1.58 -7.34
C PHE A 109 -8.97 2.75 -7.06
N THR A 110 -8.03 2.58 -6.12
CA THR A 110 -7.14 3.65 -5.66
C THR A 110 -6.12 4.05 -6.74
N ASN A 111 -5.53 3.09 -7.44
CA ASN A 111 -4.53 3.37 -8.47
C ASN A 111 -5.04 4.14 -9.70
N PRO A 112 -6.17 3.79 -10.33
CA PRO A 112 -6.73 4.58 -11.42
C PRO A 112 -7.16 5.97 -10.91
N GLN A 113 -7.65 6.07 -9.67
CA GLN A 113 -8.02 7.36 -9.07
C GLN A 113 -6.81 8.31 -9.00
N ILE A 114 -5.65 7.83 -8.54
CA ILE A 114 -4.43 8.64 -8.43
C ILE A 114 -3.91 9.05 -9.80
N LEU A 115 -3.94 8.13 -10.77
CA LEU A 115 -3.53 8.40 -12.15
C LEU A 115 -4.42 9.47 -12.80
N LEU A 116 -5.73 9.41 -12.58
CA LEU A 116 -6.64 10.46 -13.07
C LEU A 116 -6.47 11.78 -12.30
N LEU A 117 -6.13 11.74 -11.00
CA LEU A 117 -5.87 12.96 -10.24
C LEU A 117 -4.60 13.67 -10.75
N SER A 118 -3.58 12.92 -11.16
CA SER A 118 -2.36 13.51 -11.69
C SER A 118 -2.61 14.26 -13.01
N THR A 119 -3.48 13.73 -13.89
CA THR A 119 -3.84 14.42 -15.14
C THR A 119 -4.68 15.68 -14.93
N LEU A 120 -5.35 15.81 -13.78
CA LEU A 120 -6.08 17.02 -13.41
C LEU A 120 -5.16 18.10 -12.81
N ASN A 121 -4.11 17.68 -12.09
CA ASN A 121 -3.20 18.58 -11.37
C ASN A 121 -2.07 19.13 -12.25
N SER A 122 -1.76 18.51 -13.39
CA SER A 122 -0.71 18.97 -14.30
C SER A 122 -1.22 19.17 -15.72
N THR A 123 -0.58 20.10 -16.45
CA THR A 123 -0.91 20.40 -17.85
C THR A 123 -0.55 19.25 -18.80
N SER A 124 0.32 18.34 -18.37
CA SER A 124 0.76 17.16 -19.11
C SER A 124 0.59 15.89 -18.26
N VAL A 125 0.34 14.77 -18.94
CA VAL A 125 0.23 13.45 -18.31
C VAL A 125 1.62 12.92 -18.00
N ASN A 126 1.96 12.77 -16.71
CA ASN A 126 3.22 12.13 -16.32
C ASN A 126 3.04 10.61 -16.16
N LEU A 127 3.34 9.87 -17.23
CA LEU A 127 3.27 8.41 -17.24
C LEU A 127 4.33 7.73 -16.35
N LEU A 128 5.37 8.44 -15.89
CA LEU A 128 6.37 7.89 -14.96
C LEU A 128 5.78 7.53 -13.59
N ILE A 129 4.60 8.06 -13.25
CA ILE A 129 3.88 7.66 -12.04
C ILE A 129 3.59 6.15 -12.04
N VAL A 130 3.33 5.52 -13.19
CA VAL A 130 3.00 4.09 -13.28
C VAL A 130 4.14 3.20 -12.78
N PRO A 131 5.37 3.27 -13.36
CA PRO A 131 6.48 2.46 -12.87
C PRO A 131 6.87 2.81 -11.44
N TYR A 132 6.80 4.08 -11.02
CA TYR A 132 7.09 4.45 -9.63
C TYR A 132 6.07 3.88 -8.64
N ARG A 133 4.79 3.80 -9.00
CA ARG A 133 3.77 3.16 -8.15
C ARG A 133 3.99 1.65 -8.02
N LEU A 134 4.40 0.98 -9.09
CA LEU A 134 4.80 -0.44 -9.02
C LEU A 134 6.02 -0.61 -8.13
N LEU A 135 7.07 0.17 -8.34
CA LEU A 135 8.33 0.09 -7.59
C LEU A 135 8.11 0.37 -6.10
N THR A 136 7.41 1.43 -5.75
CA THR A 136 7.08 1.75 -4.35
C THR A 136 6.22 0.65 -3.69
N THR A 137 5.26 0.06 -4.43
CA THR A 137 4.47 -1.08 -3.92
C THR A 137 5.36 -2.30 -3.65
N LEU A 138 6.24 -2.65 -4.59
CA LEU A 138 7.16 -3.79 -4.45
C LEU A 138 8.09 -3.60 -3.25
N ILE A 139 8.70 -2.42 -3.13
CA ILE A 139 9.57 -2.07 -2.00
C ILE A 139 8.83 -2.23 -0.68
N SER A 140 7.60 -1.70 -0.58
CA SER A 140 6.80 -1.78 0.63
C SER A 140 6.50 -3.22 1.03
N VAL A 141 6.02 -4.04 0.08
CA VAL A 141 5.71 -5.45 0.32
C VAL A 141 6.97 -6.19 0.77
N PHE A 142 8.10 -5.92 0.13
CA PHE A 142 9.37 -6.55 0.46
C PHE A 142 9.83 -6.22 1.88
N ILE A 143 9.83 -4.94 2.27
CA ILE A 143 10.22 -4.50 3.63
C ILE A 143 9.31 -5.12 4.69
N VAL A 144 7.99 -5.02 4.49
CA VAL A 144 7.02 -5.52 5.47
C VAL A 144 7.20 -7.02 5.68
N LEU A 145 7.28 -7.80 4.60
CA LEU A 145 7.45 -9.24 4.70
C LEU A 145 8.80 -9.61 5.34
N ILE A 146 9.91 -8.99 4.93
CA ILE A 146 11.24 -9.31 5.49
C ILE A 146 11.30 -9.04 6.98
N LEU A 147 10.93 -7.83 7.40
CA LEU A 147 11.00 -7.45 8.80
C LEU A 147 10.02 -8.27 9.64
N MET A 148 8.86 -8.64 9.07
CA MET A 148 7.92 -9.53 9.73
C MET A 148 8.50 -10.93 9.93
N TYR A 149 9.06 -11.54 8.88
CA TYR A 149 9.69 -12.87 8.96
C TYR A 149 10.90 -12.88 9.90
N LEU A 150 11.72 -11.83 9.89
CA LEU A 150 12.89 -11.71 10.75
C LEU A 150 12.48 -11.70 12.23
N PHE A 151 11.41 -10.98 12.55
CA PHE A 151 10.88 -10.91 13.90
C PHE A 151 10.27 -12.25 14.36
N ASP A 152 9.46 -12.89 13.52
CA ASP A 152 8.88 -14.21 13.81
C ASP A 152 9.96 -15.27 13.99
N TYR A 153 11.03 -15.21 13.17
CA TYR A 153 12.18 -16.08 13.31
C TYR A 153 12.94 -15.87 14.62
N GLY A 154 13.22 -14.61 14.98
CA GLY A 154 13.90 -14.26 16.25
C GLY A 154 13.11 -14.74 17.47
N LEU A 155 11.79 -14.58 17.45
CA LEU A 155 10.89 -15.11 18.47
C LEU A 155 10.92 -16.63 18.57
N SER A 156 10.92 -17.33 17.43
CA SER A 156 10.96 -18.79 17.40
C SER A 156 12.25 -19.38 17.99
N ILE A 157 13.38 -18.69 17.82
CA ILE A 157 14.65 -19.07 18.42
C ILE A 157 14.60 -18.85 19.93
N SER A 158 14.13 -17.69 20.37
CA SER A 158 14.07 -17.37 21.80
C SER A 158 13.16 -18.32 22.57
N LYS A 159 12.02 -18.74 22.00
CA LYS A 159 11.12 -19.73 22.61
C LYS A 159 11.68 -21.16 22.62
N LYS A 160 12.64 -21.49 21.77
CA LYS A 160 13.31 -22.81 21.75
C LYS A 160 14.41 -22.95 22.81
N GLN A 161 14.82 -21.84 23.44
CA GLN A 161 15.89 -21.81 24.44
C GLN A 161 15.38 -21.90 25.89
N TYR A 162 14.06 -22.01 26.09
CA TYR A 162 13.40 -22.29 27.37
C TYR A 162 12.60 -23.58 27.26
#